data_AF-A0A7L4QYJ0-F1
#
_entry.id   AF-A0A7L4QYJ0-F1
#
_cell.length_a   1.000
_cell.length_b   1.000
_cell.length_c   1.000
_cell.angle_alpha   90.00
_cell.angle_beta   90.00
_cell.angle_gamma   90.00
#
_symmetry.space_group_name_H-M   'P 1'
#
loop_
_entity.id
_entity.type
_entity.pdbx_description
1 polymer ?
#
loop_
_entity_poly.entity_id
_entity_poly.type
_entity_poly.pdbx_seq_one_letter_code
_entity_poly.pdbx_strand_id
1 'polypeptide(L)'
;MDWLLVLLLFIAVYAVIAAVIRQRGLYADHIVFYGPIMAIKSMKVGFFDRFTRFSTFLRLYASFGVVMVVIISIGMTVLLFFSLHYTFAVRPPPTGIYAPQNILLIPGLNEYIPSTIAVWLAFVITIAIHEFGHGILSRVENIAVKSVGALLLVVPIGFFVEPDEEDLNRTRGMRKIRMFGAGITNNIVVGGLCFLVMILLMGLVIPVAGPVIGGVYQNFSAEQAGVPSYSVIQAVSGTPVQTPGDVSALLNATRPGDTVTLTVLHDGVT
;
A
#
# COMPACT_ATOMS: atom_id res chain seq x y z
N MET A 1 -13.61 16.72 18.22
CA MET A 1 -12.59 17.71 17.78
C MET A 1 -12.60 17.69 16.27
N ASP A 2 -12.71 18.85 15.64
CA ASP A 2 -12.70 18.92 14.19
C ASP A 2 -11.29 18.58 13.69
N TRP A 3 -11.12 17.45 13.00
CA TRP A 3 -9.82 16.94 12.54
C TRP A 3 -9.06 17.99 11.71
N LEU A 4 -9.80 18.91 11.09
CA LEU A 4 -9.27 20.06 10.38
C LEU A 4 -8.42 20.97 11.28
N LEU A 5 -8.87 21.28 12.50
CA LEU A 5 -8.12 22.15 13.43
C LEU A 5 -6.80 21.51 13.85
N VAL A 6 -6.81 20.18 14.07
CA VAL A 6 -5.60 19.42 14.41
C VAL A 6 -4.61 19.46 13.25
N LEU A 7 -5.08 19.24 12.02
CA LEU A 7 -4.24 19.30 10.83
C LEU A 7 -3.64 20.71 10.62
N LEU A 8 -4.47 21.75 10.75
CA LEU A 8 -4.02 23.15 10.62
C LEU A 8 -2.96 23.51 11.67
N LEU A 9 -3.10 23.00 12.90
CA LEU A 9 -2.10 23.17 13.94
C LEU A 9 -0.77 22.51 13.55
N PHE A 10 -0.78 21.28 13.05
CA PHE A 10 0.44 20.61 12.58
C PHE A 10 1.11 21.35 11.42
N ILE A 11 0.32 21.86 10.47
CA ILE A 11 0.83 22.69 9.36
C ILE A 11 1.48 23.97 9.90
N ALA A 12 0.82 24.67 10.83
CA ALA A 12 1.35 25.90 11.43
C ALA A 12 2.64 25.64 12.19
N VAL A 13 2.69 24.59 13.02
CA VAL A 13 3.90 24.18 13.75
C VAL A 13 5.03 23.84 12.79
N TYR A 14 4.76 23.04 11.76
CA TYR A 14 5.73 22.71 10.72
C TYR A 14 6.26 23.97 10.02
N ALA A 15 5.37 24.89 9.62
CA ALA A 15 5.73 26.12 8.94
C ALA A 15 6.61 27.03 9.81
N VAL A 16 6.31 27.14 11.11
CA VAL A 16 7.13 27.91 12.06
C VAL A 16 8.51 27.27 12.20
N ILE A 17 8.59 25.95 12.38
CA ILE A 17 9.87 25.23 12.47
C ILE A 17 10.70 25.45 11.19
N ALA A 18 10.09 25.23 10.02
CA ALA A 18 10.72 25.42 8.73
C ALA A 18 11.21 26.86 8.54
N ALA A 19 10.40 27.85 8.91
CA ALA A 19 10.77 29.27 8.81
C ALA A 19 11.94 29.62 9.74
N VAL A 20 11.94 29.13 10.98
CA VAL A 20 13.02 29.36 11.95
C VAL A 20 14.33 28.75 11.46
N ILE A 21 14.30 27.50 10.98
CA ILE A 21 15.48 26.81 10.45
C ILE A 21 16.01 27.59 9.23
N ARG A 22 15.12 27.97 8.30
CA ARG A 22 15.50 28.69 7.08
C ARG A 22 16.06 30.08 7.36
N GLN A 23 15.47 30.84 8.28
CA GLN A 23 15.92 32.19 8.62
C GLN A 23 17.23 32.21 9.41
N ARG A 24 17.43 31.24 10.31
CA ARG A 24 18.61 31.18 11.18
C ARG A 24 19.77 30.37 10.58
N GLY A 25 19.57 29.74 9.41
CA GLY A 25 20.58 28.87 8.78
C GLY A 25 20.97 27.68 9.66
N LEU A 26 20.07 27.23 10.54
CA LEU A 26 20.36 26.13 11.46
C LEU A 26 20.53 24.84 10.65
N TYR A 27 21.63 24.12 10.89
CA TYR A 27 21.94 22.86 10.21
C TYR A 27 21.95 22.96 8.68
N ALA A 28 22.44 24.06 8.12
CA ALA A 28 22.50 24.26 6.66
C ALA A 28 23.20 23.11 5.91
N ASP A 29 24.15 22.43 6.54
CA ASP A 29 24.87 21.27 5.98
C ASP A 29 24.00 20.00 5.89
N HIS A 30 22.88 19.96 6.62
CA HIS A 30 22.02 18.79 6.78
C HIS A 30 20.56 19.05 6.40
N ILE A 31 20.14 20.30 6.24
CA ILE A 31 18.75 20.65 5.93
C ILE A 31 18.70 21.49 4.66
N VAL A 32 18.02 20.97 3.65
CA VAL A 32 17.77 21.65 2.38
C VAL A 32 16.26 21.76 2.17
N PHE A 33 15.80 22.91 1.68
CA PHE A 33 14.38 23.13 1.41
C PHE A 33 14.10 23.08 -0.09
N TYR A 34 13.14 22.24 -0.50
CA TYR A 34 12.57 22.20 -1.84
C TYR A 34 11.15 22.76 -1.78
N GLY A 35 11.05 24.09 -1.86
CA GLY A 35 9.78 24.79 -1.62
C GLY A 35 9.30 24.57 -0.18
N PRO A 36 8.07 24.04 0.05
CA PRO A 36 7.58 23.73 1.39
C PRO A 36 8.14 22.42 1.96
N ILE A 37 8.86 21.61 1.18
CA ILE A 37 9.39 20.31 1.60
C ILE A 37 10.76 20.50 2.25
N MET A 38 10.92 19.96 3.46
CA MET A 38 12.18 19.95 4.19
C MET A 38 12.88 18.61 3.99
N ALA A 39 14.07 18.63 3.39
CA ALA A 39 14.93 17.47 3.23
C ALA A 39 15.98 17.45 4.35
N ILE A 40 15.93 16.41 5.19
CA ILE A 40 16.95 16.17 6.21
C ILE A 40 17.94 15.15 5.65
N LYS A 41 19.19 15.59 5.44
CA LYS A 41 20.27 14.85 4.79
C LYS A 41 21.34 14.41 5.79
N SER A 42 21.89 13.23 5.54
CA SER A 42 23.07 12.69 6.21
C SER A 42 24.15 12.39 5.16
N MET A 43 25.35 12.91 5.40
CA MET A 43 26.53 12.61 4.58
C MET A 43 27.22 11.31 5.01
N LYS A 44 26.75 10.67 6.09
CA LYS A 44 27.31 9.41 6.61
C LYS A 44 26.77 8.22 5.82
N VAL A 45 27.29 8.05 4.61
CA VAL A 45 26.86 7.01 3.65
C VAL A 45 27.70 5.73 3.72
N GLY A 46 28.74 5.68 4.57
CA GLY A 46 29.64 4.52 4.69
C GLY A 46 28.96 3.22 5.12
N PHE A 47 27.71 3.28 5.59
CA PHE A 47 26.88 2.09 5.80
C PHE A 47 26.76 1.23 4.53
N PHE A 48 26.62 1.85 3.36
CA PHE A 48 26.48 1.13 2.09
C PHE A 48 27.76 0.41 1.67
N ASP A 49 28.92 0.88 2.09
CA ASP A 49 30.21 0.24 1.79
C ASP A 49 30.28 -1.19 2.31
N ARG A 50 29.58 -1.48 3.42
CA ARG A 50 29.49 -2.82 3.98
C ARG A 50 28.93 -3.84 2.98
N PHE A 51 28.04 -3.43 2.09
CA PHE A 51 27.39 -4.32 1.13
C PHE A 51 28.26 -4.62 -0.09
N THR A 52 29.31 -3.82 -0.34
CA THR A 52 30.23 -4.04 -1.48
C THR A 52 30.94 -5.40 -1.39
N ARG A 53 31.12 -5.94 -0.17
CA ARG A 53 31.65 -7.29 0.06
C ARG A 53 30.80 -8.40 -0.57
N PHE A 54 29.51 -8.15 -0.80
CA PHE A 54 28.56 -9.07 -1.43
C PHE A 54 28.26 -8.70 -2.89
N SER A 55 29.12 -7.89 -3.51
CA SER A 55 28.91 -7.31 -4.84
C SER A 55 28.54 -8.34 -5.91
N THR A 56 29.13 -9.53 -5.92
CA THR A 56 28.79 -10.59 -6.89
C THR A 56 27.33 -11.02 -6.76
N PHE A 57 26.87 -11.32 -5.54
CA PHE A 57 25.49 -11.71 -5.29
C PHE A 57 24.52 -10.58 -5.61
N LEU A 58 24.83 -9.35 -5.17
CA LEU A 58 23.97 -8.18 -5.40
C LEU A 58 23.89 -7.82 -6.89
N ARG A 59 24.96 -8.01 -7.67
CA ARG A 59 24.92 -7.84 -9.13
C ARG A 59 24.09 -8.91 -9.82
N LEU A 60 24.14 -10.16 -9.37
CA LEU A 60 23.30 -11.22 -9.90
C LEU A 60 21.82 -10.94 -9.60
N TYR A 61 21.51 -10.63 -8.33
CA TYR A 61 20.19 -10.20 -7.88
C TYR A 61 19.65 -9.02 -8.69
N ALA A 62 20.46 -7.98 -8.87
CA ALA A 62 20.07 -6.82 -9.67
C ALA A 62 19.88 -7.17 -11.15
N SER A 63 20.69 -8.09 -11.72
CA SER A 63 20.52 -8.53 -13.11
C SER A 63 19.21 -9.28 -13.31
N PHE A 64 18.85 -10.16 -12.38
CA PHE A 64 17.55 -10.80 -12.35
C PHE A 64 16.42 -9.75 -12.26
N GLY A 65 16.61 -8.76 -11.39
CA GLY A 65 15.74 -7.61 -11.27
C GLY A 65 15.51 -6.86 -12.57
N VAL A 66 16.58 -6.57 -13.33
CA VAL A 66 16.49 -5.93 -14.65
C VAL A 66 15.61 -6.74 -15.61
N VAL A 67 15.75 -8.07 -15.64
CA VAL A 67 14.89 -8.93 -16.47
C VAL A 67 13.42 -8.82 -16.03
N MET A 68 13.16 -8.86 -14.72
CA MET A 68 11.80 -8.70 -14.18
C MET A 68 11.20 -7.34 -14.52
N VAL A 69 11.97 -6.26 -14.37
CA VAL A 69 11.54 -4.89 -14.72
C VAL A 69 11.17 -4.80 -16.20
N VAL A 70 11.96 -5.40 -17.09
CA VAL A 70 11.65 -5.42 -18.53
C VAL A 70 10.34 -6.18 -18.80
N ILE A 71 10.18 -7.39 -18.24
CA ILE A 71 8.97 -8.20 -18.42
C ILE A 71 7.74 -7.46 -17.90
N ILE A 72 7.81 -6.92 -16.67
CA ILE A 72 6.71 -6.20 -16.04
C ILE A 72 6.39 -4.91 -16.80
N SER A 73 7.40 -4.18 -17.28
CA SER A 73 7.16 -2.96 -18.06
C SER A 73 6.45 -3.25 -19.39
N ILE A 74 6.84 -4.33 -20.09
CA ILE A 74 6.14 -4.79 -21.30
C ILE A 74 4.70 -5.18 -20.94
N GLY A 75 4.51 -5.98 -19.88
CA GLY A 75 3.19 -6.39 -19.41
C GLY A 75 2.29 -5.21 -19.06
N MET A 76 2.79 -4.25 -18.29
CA MET A 76 2.06 -3.04 -17.91
C MET A 76 1.74 -2.16 -19.12
N THR A 77 2.64 -2.08 -20.11
CA THR A 77 2.37 -1.35 -21.36
C THR A 77 1.24 -1.99 -22.15
N VAL A 78 1.25 -3.33 -22.26
CA VAL A 78 0.18 -4.09 -22.93
C VAL A 78 -1.16 -3.96 -22.18
N LEU A 79 -1.14 -4.10 -20.86
CA LEU A 79 -2.33 -3.91 -20.02
C LEU A 79 -2.89 -2.50 -20.12
N LEU A 80 -2.02 -1.48 -20.13
CA LEU A 80 -2.41 -0.09 -20.32
C LEU A 80 -3.03 0.14 -21.69
N PHE A 81 -2.46 -0.45 -22.75
CA PHE A 81 -3.04 -0.38 -24.09
C PHE A 81 -4.47 -0.96 -24.12
N PHE A 82 -4.67 -2.16 -23.56
CA PHE A 82 -6.01 -2.77 -23.46
C PHE A 82 -6.96 -1.97 -22.58
N SER A 83 -6.47 -1.46 -21.45
CA SER A 83 -7.26 -0.64 -20.52
C SER A 83 -7.75 0.65 -21.17
N LEU A 84 -6.88 1.36 -21.89
CA LEU A 84 -7.24 2.55 -22.65
C LEU A 84 -8.22 2.22 -23.77
N HIS A 85 -7.95 1.17 -24.55
CA HIS A 85 -8.85 0.73 -25.62
C HIS A 85 -10.26 0.43 -25.09
N TYR A 86 -10.35 -0.33 -23.99
CA TYR A 86 -11.62 -0.64 -23.33
C TYR A 86 -12.32 0.62 -22.80
N THR A 87 -11.58 1.51 -22.16
CA THR A 87 -12.13 2.77 -21.60
C THR A 87 -12.71 3.66 -22.70
N PHE A 88 -12.04 3.78 -23.84
CA PHE A 88 -12.56 4.56 -24.97
C PHE A 88 -13.77 3.91 -25.66
N ALA A 89 -13.82 2.57 -25.69
CA ALA A 89 -14.93 1.82 -26.29
C ALA A 89 -16.20 1.88 -25.42
N VAL A 90 -16.07 1.67 -24.11
CA VAL A 90 -17.23 1.51 -23.20
C VAL A 90 -17.60 2.80 -22.47
N ARG A 91 -16.64 3.72 -22.24
CA ARG A 91 -16.83 4.97 -21.48
C ARG A 91 -17.56 4.74 -20.15
N PRO A 92 -17.00 3.92 -19.25
CA PRO A 92 -17.66 3.59 -18.00
C PRO A 92 -17.94 4.87 -17.19
N PRO A 93 -19.07 4.95 -16.46
CA PRO A 93 -19.34 6.06 -15.58
C PRO A 93 -18.26 6.15 -14.48
N PRO A 94 -17.90 7.36 -14.00
CA PRO A 94 -16.81 7.59 -13.04
C PRO A 94 -17.22 7.17 -11.62
N THR A 95 -17.48 5.88 -11.44
CA THR A 95 -18.00 5.26 -10.21
C THR A 95 -17.18 4.02 -9.86
N GLY A 96 -17.18 3.64 -8.58
CA GLY A 96 -16.38 2.51 -8.09
C GLY A 96 -14.91 2.66 -8.47
N ILE A 97 -14.32 1.64 -9.11
CA ILE A 97 -12.90 1.65 -9.52
C ILE A 97 -12.53 2.76 -10.50
N TYR A 98 -13.50 3.34 -11.22
CA TYR A 98 -13.28 4.43 -12.18
C TYR A 98 -13.48 5.83 -11.56
N ALA A 99 -13.83 5.91 -10.27
CA ALA A 99 -13.94 7.18 -9.59
C ALA A 99 -12.56 7.86 -9.50
N PRO A 100 -12.45 9.19 -9.71
CA PRO A 100 -11.17 9.90 -9.67
C PRO A 100 -10.35 9.67 -8.38
N GLN A 101 -11.02 9.55 -7.24
CA GLN A 101 -10.38 9.27 -5.95
C GLN A 101 -9.73 7.88 -5.89
N ASN A 102 -10.31 6.89 -6.58
CA ASN A 102 -9.83 5.51 -6.60
C ASN A 102 -8.70 5.29 -7.63
N ILE A 103 -8.43 6.27 -8.51
CA ILE A 103 -7.27 6.27 -9.41
C ILE A 103 -5.98 6.62 -8.65
N LEU A 104 -6.09 7.46 -7.62
CA LEU A 104 -4.96 7.81 -6.76
C LEU A 104 -4.78 6.74 -5.68
N LEU A 105 -3.62 6.10 -5.62
CA LEU A 105 -3.31 5.10 -4.59
C LEU A 105 -2.86 5.76 -3.28
N ILE A 106 -3.66 6.69 -2.76
CA ILE A 106 -3.39 7.41 -1.51
C ILE A 106 -4.22 6.77 -0.38
N PRO A 107 -3.59 6.25 0.69
CA PRO A 107 -4.31 5.65 1.81
C PRO A 107 -5.32 6.62 2.42
N GLY A 108 -6.56 6.15 2.61
CA GLY A 108 -7.68 6.94 3.15
C GLY A 108 -8.43 7.81 2.14
N LEU A 109 -7.84 8.12 0.99
CA LEU A 109 -8.55 8.76 -0.14
C LEU A 109 -9.11 7.71 -1.10
N ASN A 110 -8.35 6.64 -1.32
CA ASN A 110 -8.77 5.49 -2.09
C ASN A 110 -9.65 4.57 -1.24
N GLU A 111 -10.84 4.23 -1.71
CA GLU A 111 -11.80 3.37 -0.99
C GLU A 111 -11.24 1.97 -0.70
N TYR A 112 -10.26 1.51 -1.50
CA TYR A 112 -9.66 0.19 -1.38
C TYR A 112 -8.36 0.18 -0.56
N ILE A 113 -7.83 1.35 -0.16
CA ILE A 113 -6.60 1.45 0.63
C ILE A 113 -6.93 2.15 1.95
N PRO A 114 -7.16 1.38 3.04
CA PRO A 114 -7.59 1.96 4.30
C PRO A 114 -6.45 2.74 4.97
N SER A 115 -6.79 3.85 5.63
CA SER A 115 -5.85 4.69 6.40
C SER A 115 -5.52 4.06 7.76
N THR A 116 -4.97 2.85 7.75
CA THR A 116 -4.51 2.16 8.96
C THR A 116 -3.03 2.43 9.20
N ILE A 117 -2.61 2.33 10.46
CA ILE A 117 -1.19 2.44 10.85
C ILE A 117 -0.34 1.42 10.08
N ALA A 118 -0.85 0.20 9.87
CA ALA A 118 -0.15 -0.84 9.13
C ALA A 118 0.13 -0.45 7.66
N VAL A 119 -0.86 0.15 6.98
CA VAL A 119 -0.70 0.61 5.59
C VAL A 119 0.30 1.77 5.50
N TRP A 120 0.20 2.76 6.39
CA TRP A 120 1.16 3.87 6.42
C TRP A 120 2.57 3.41 6.73
N LEU A 121 2.73 2.46 7.66
CA LEU A 121 4.03 1.87 7.96
C LEU A 121 4.59 1.09 6.76
N ALA A 122 3.75 0.29 6.09
CA ALA A 122 4.15 -0.44 4.89
C ALA A 122 4.63 0.51 3.78
N PHE A 123 3.93 1.63 3.56
CA PHE A 123 4.31 2.66 2.60
C PHE A 123 5.70 3.24 2.90
N VAL A 124 5.93 3.68 4.15
CA VAL A 124 7.20 4.26 4.58
C VAL A 124 8.34 3.25 4.45
N ILE A 125 8.13 2.00 4.89
CA ILE A 125 9.12 0.92 4.77
C ILE A 125 9.43 0.62 3.30
N THR A 126 8.42 0.57 2.44
CA THR A 126 8.59 0.25 1.01
C THR A 126 9.42 1.32 0.33
N ILE A 127 9.16 2.60 0.58
CA ILE A 127 9.97 3.70 0.05
C ILE A 127 11.39 3.64 0.60
N ALA A 128 11.56 3.38 1.90
CA ALA A 128 12.90 3.24 2.48
C ALA A 128 13.69 2.12 1.78
N ILE A 129 13.09 0.95 1.60
CA ILE A 129 13.73 -0.19 0.94
C ILE A 129 14.04 0.11 -0.55
N HIS A 130 13.15 0.84 -1.23
CA HIS A 130 13.35 1.29 -2.60
C HIS A 130 14.62 2.14 -2.73
N GLU A 131 14.68 3.22 -1.94
CA GLU A 131 15.75 4.21 -1.96
C GLU A 131 17.08 3.61 -1.49
N PHE A 132 17.07 2.83 -0.41
CA PHE A 132 18.26 2.12 0.06
C PHE A 132 18.77 1.11 -0.98
N GLY A 133 17.88 0.55 -1.79
CA GLY A 133 18.26 -0.26 -2.95
C GLY A 133 19.17 0.48 -3.92
N HIS A 134 18.79 1.71 -4.29
CA HIS A 134 19.62 2.58 -5.12
C HIS A 134 20.97 2.90 -4.45
N GLY A 135 20.99 3.15 -3.13
CA GLY A 135 22.22 3.40 -2.39
C GLY A 135 23.19 2.21 -2.35
N ILE A 136 22.68 1.03 -2.00
CA ILE A 136 23.47 -0.20 -1.97
C ILE A 136 24.05 -0.48 -3.36
N LEU A 137 23.20 -0.44 -4.39
CA LEU A 137 23.63 -0.84 -5.72
C LEU A 137 24.52 0.20 -6.40
N SER A 138 24.36 1.49 -6.08
CA SER A 138 25.31 2.53 -6.46
C SER A 138 26.72 2.18 -5.97
N ARG A 139 26.90 1.87 -4.69
CA ARG A 139 28.22 1.47 -4.16
C ARG A 139 28.75 0.19 -4.78
N VAL A 140 27.90 -0.82 -5.01
CA VAL A 140 28.27 -2.09 -5.64
C VAL A 140 28.74 -1.91 -7.10
N GLU A 141 28.19 -0.93 -7.81
CA GLU A 141 28.55 -0.61 -9.20
C GLU A 141 29.64 0.48 -9.31
N ASN A 142 30.26 0.85 -8.19
CA ASN A 142 31.29 1.90 -8.08
C ASN A 142 30.79 3.31 -8.45
N ILE A 143 29.57 3.63 -8.07
CA ILE A 143 28.99 4.97 -8.13
C ILE A 143 29.01 5.52 -6.70
N ALA A 144 29.62 6.68 -6.48
CA ALA A 144 29.60 7.33 -5.17
C ALA A 144 28.17 7.73 -4.78
N VAL A 145 27.89 7.77 -3.48
CA VAL A 145 26.63 8.30 -2.94
C VAL A 145 27.01 9.54 -2.15
N LYS A 146 26.44 10.70 -2.50
CA LYS A 146 26.73 11.97 -1.82
C LYS A 146 26.03 12.03 -0.47
N SER A 147 24.73 11.74 -0.46
CA SER A 147 23.92 11.88 0.73
C SER A 147 22.73 10.92 0.72
N VAL A 148 22.15 10.71 1.89
CA VAL A 148 20.86 10.04 2.08
C VAL A 148 20.01 10.84 3.03
N GLY A 149 18.69 10.71 2.95
CA GLY A 149 17.85 11.47 3.84
C GLY A 149 16.38 11.13 3.79
N ALA A 150 15.61 11.95 4.51
CA ALA A 150 14.16 11.91 4.56
C ALA A 150 13.57 13.24 4.08
N LEU A 151 12.43 13.15 3.40
CA LEU A 151 11.63 14.29 2.97
C LEU A 151 10.43 14.43 3.90
N LEU A 152 10.24 15.63 4.44
CA LEU A 152 9.13 15.97 5.32
C LEU A 152 8.29 17.08 4.72
N LEU A 153 6.98 16.89 4.76
CA LEU A 153 5.97 17.92 4.51
C LEU A 153 4.85 17.71 5.53
N VAL A 154 4.98 18.33 6.69
CA VAL A 154 4.15 18.07 7.90
C VAL A 154 4.33 16.66 8.46
N VAL A 155 4.19 15.64 7.61
CA VAL A 155 4.50 14.24 7.86
C VAL A 155 5.69 13.79 7.00
N PRO A 156 6.38 12.69 7.36
CA PRO A 156 7.36 12.07 6.49
C PRO A 156 6.69 11.61 5.19
N ILE A 157 7.10 12.18 4.07
CA ILE A 157 6.54 11.85 2.74
C ILE A 157 7.43 10.88 1.95
N GLY A 158 8.69 10.69 2.37
CA GLY A 158 9.57 9.72 1.74
C GLY A 158 11.01 9.76 2.24
N PHE A 159 11.83 8.89 1.65
CA PHE A 159 13.28 8.89 1.78
C PHE A 159 13.90 9.23 0.43
N PHE A 160 15.20 9.50 0.41
CA PHE A 160 15.95 9.62 -0.82
C PHE A 160 17.39 9.15 -0.63
N VAL A 161 17.98 8.68 -1.71
CA VAL A 161 19.43 8.51 -1.85
C VAL A 161 19.92 9.34 -3.03
N GLU A 162 21.06 10.03 -2.86
CA GLU A 162 21.63 10.92 -3.87
C GLU A 162 22.95 10.35 -4.41
N PRO A 163 22.94 9.61 -5.54
CA PRO A 163 24.15 9.17 -6.23
C PRO A 163 24.95 10.37 -6.77
N ASP A 164 26.26 10.20 -6.92
CA ASP A 164 27.10 11.19 -7.59
C ASP A 164 26.79 11.24 -9.08
N GLU A 165 26.43 12.43 -9.56
CA GLU A 165 26.01 12.65 -10.95
C GLU A 165 27.15 12.45 -11.96
N GLU A 166 28.39 12.81 -11.62
CA GLU A 166 29.53 12.63 -12.53
C GLU A 166 29.84 11.15 -12.72
N ASP A 167 29.90 10.40 -11.63
CA ASP A 167 30.08 8.94 -11.65
C ASP A 167 28.94 8.25 -12.40
N LEU A 168 27.69 8.67 -12.15
CA LEU A 168 26.52 8.14 -12.82
C LEU A 168 26.52 8.43 -14.33
N ASN A 169 26.99 9.60 -14.74
CA ASN A 169 27.09 9.97 -16.16
C ASN A 169 28.25 9.25 -16.86
N ARG A 170 29.35 8.97 -16.15
CA ARG A 170 30.46 8.16 -16.65
C ARG A 170 30.10 6.68 -16.78
N THR A 171 29.20 6.17 -15.94
CA THR A 171 28.79 4.77 -15.94
C THR A 171 27.91 4.43 -17.16
N ARG A 172 28.16 3.29 -17.82
CA ARG A 172 27.43 2.84 -19.02
C ARG A 172 26.98 1.38 -18.94
N GLY A 173 25.99 1.03 -19.76
CA GLY A 173 25.51 -0.33 -19.95
C GLY A 173 24.85 -0.92 -18.70
N MET A 174 25.10 -2.20 -18.45
CA MET A 174 24.39 -2.98 -17.43
C MET A 174 24.53 -2.43 -16.01
N ARG A 175 25.66 -1.79 -15.68
CA ARG A 175 25.87 -1.18 -14.35
C ARG A 175 24.86 -0.06 -14.07
N LYS A 176 24.63 0.79 -15.07
CA LYS A 176 23.67 1.89 -15.00
C LYS A 176 22.23 1.37 -14.97
N ILE A 177 21.93 0.38 -15.81
CA ILE A 177 20.59 -0.24 -15.88
C ILE A 177 20.23 -0.91 -14.54
N ARG A 178 21.17 -1.65 -13.94
CA ARG A 178 21.01 -2.26 -12.62
C ARG A 178 20.71 -1.19 -11.56
N MET A 179 21.50 -0.12 -11.50
CA MET A 179 21.29 0.98 -10.55
C MET A 179 19.87 1.56 -10.68
N PHE A 180 19.40 1.88 -11.89
CA PHE A 180 18.04 2.39 -12.09
C PHE A 180 16.96 1.35 -11.76
N GLY A 181 17.23 0.07 -11.97
CA GLY A 181 16.30 -1.02 -11.61
C GLY A 181 16.30 -1.40 -10.13
N ALA A 182 17.23 -0.88 -9.31
CA ALA A 182 17.47 -1.36 -7.95
C ALA A 182 16.23 -1.25 -7.05
N GLY A 183 15.64 -0.05 -6.97
CA GLY A 183 14.47 0.20 -6.13
C GLY A 183 13.26 -0.61 -6.55
N ILE A 184 13.01 -0.70 -7.87
CA ILE A 184 11.89 -1.50 -8.42
C ILE A 184 12.08 -2.99 -8.08
N THR A 185 13.30 -3.51 -8.27
CA THR A 185 13.64 -4.90 -7.95
C THR A 185 13.35 -5.22 -6.48
N ASN A 186 13.78 -4.34 -5.57
CA ASN A 186 13.55 -4.53 -4.15
C ASN A 186 12.05 -4.53 -3.80
N ASN A 187 11.27 -3.61 -4.37
CA ASN A 187 9.84 -3.55 -4.12
C ASN A 187 9.12 -4.79 -4.64
N ILE A 188 9.50 -5.30 -5.82
CA ILE A 188 8.96 -6.56 -6.37
C ILE A 188 9.25 -7.73 -5.43
N VAL A 189 10.50 -7.83 -4.95
CA VAL A 189 10.92 -8.94 -4.08
C VAL A 189 10.23 -8.87 -2.72
N VAL A 190 10.16 -7.69 -2.10
CA VAL A 190 9.44 -7.50 -0.83
C VAL A 190 7.96 -7.79 -1.01
N GLY A 191 7.33 -7.25 -2.05
CA GLY A 191 5.92 -7.50 -2.35
C GLY A 191 5.65 -8.99 -2.58
N GLY A 192 6.49 -9.66 -3.37
CA GLY A 192 6.41 -11.11 -3.61
C GLY A 192 6.59 -11.93 -2.33
N LEU A 193 7.52 -11.54 -1.45
CA LEU A 193 7.71 -12.19 -0.15
C LEU A 193 6.49 -11.99 0.76
N CYS A 194 5.97 -10.77 0.86
CA CYS A 194 4.75 -10.49 1.62
C CYS A 194 3.56 -11.30 1.09
N PHE A 195 3.42 -11.40 -0.24
CA PHE A 195 2.37 -12.20 -0.88
C PHE A 195 2.54 -13.70 -0.60
N LEU A 196 3.77 -14.22 -0.66
CA LEU A 196 4.07 -15.60 -0.31
C LEU A 196 3.74 -15.88 1.16
N VAL A 197 4.18 -15.01 2.07
CA VAL A 197 3.88 -15.11 3.50
C VAL A 197 2.37 -15.08 3.72
N MET A 198 1.64 -14.18 3.05
CA MET A 198 0.19 -14.13 3.10
C MET A 198 -0.44 -15.48 2.71
N ILE A 199 -0.01 -16.08 1.59
CA ILE A 199 -0.49 -17.41 1.16
C ILE A 199 -0.20 -18.49 2.21
N LEU A 200 1.02 -18.51 2.76
CA LEU A 200 1.41 -19.49 3.77
C LEU A 200 0.60 -19.35 5.07
N LEU A 201 0.21 -18.12 5.42
CA LEU A 201 -0.61 -17.83 6.60
C LEU A 201 -2.11 -18.06 6.37
N MET A 202 -2.58 -18.27 5.13
CA MET A 202 -4.00 -18.55 4.85
C MET A 202 -4.51 -19.79 5.60
N GLY A 203 -3.66 -20.79 5.83
CA GLY A 203 -4.04 -21.97 6.61
C GLY A 203 -4.33 -21.72 8.09
N LEU A 204 -3.97 -20.54 8.62
CA LEU A 204 -4.30 -20.12 9.99
C LEU A 204 -5.67 -19.43 10.07
N VAL A 205 -6.28 -19.10 8.93
CA VAL A 205 -7.61 -18.50 8.88
C VAL A 205 -8.63 -19.59 9.20
N ILE A 206 -9.21 -19.52 10.39
CA ILE A 206 -10.30 -20.41 10.78
C ILE A 206 -11.58 -19.87 10.09
N PRO A 207 -12.19 -20.63 9.16
CA PRO A 207 -13.45 -20.20 8.57
C PRO A 207 -14.50 -20.11 9.67
N VAL A 208 -15.31 -19.06 9.64
CA VAL A 208 -16.46 -18.95 10.54
C VAL A 208 -17.36 -20.15 10.26
N ALA A 209 -17.54 -21.01 11.27
CA ALA A 209 -18.43 -22.15 11.17
C ALA A 209 -19.88 -21.65 11.21
N GLY A 210 -20.65 -21.96 10.17
CA GLY A 210 -22.08 -21.67 10.11
C GLY A 210 -22.54 -20.86 8.89
N PRO A 211 -23.86 -20.70 8.72
CA PRO A 211 -24.45 -19.87 7.67
C PRO A 211 -24.21 -18.37 7.95
N VAL A 212 -23.31 -17.75 7.17
CA VAL A 212 -22.99 -16.32 7.25
C VAL A 212 -23.89 -15.50 6.31
N ILE A 213 -24.44 -14.40 6.83
CA ILE A 213 -25.15 -13.39 6.05
C ILE A 213 -24.11 -12.48 5.41
N GLY A 214 -23.81 -12.68 4.12
CA GLY A 214 -22.86 -11.83 3.39
C GLY A 214 -23.37 -10.41 3.13
N GLY A 215 -24.69 -10.22 3.14
CA GLY A 215 -25.37 -8.94 2.95
C GLY A 215 -26.89 -9.12 2.86
N VAL A 216 -27.62 -8.02 2.98
CA VAL A 216 -29.09 -7.98 2.83
C VAL A 216 -29.48 -7.20 1.58
N TYR A 217 -30.54 -7.62 0.92
CA TYR A 217 -31.10 -6.90 -0.23
C TYR A 217 -31.88 -5.66 0.24
N GLN A 218 -31.62 -4.52 -0.40
CA GLN A 218 -32.34 -3.27 -0.11
C GLN A 218 -33.83 -3.40 -0.42
N ASN A 219 -34.68 -2.90 0.48
CA ASN A 219 -36.15 -2.95 0.41
C ASN A 219 -36.77 -4.36 0.57
N PHE A 220 -36.03 -5.35 1.07
CA PHE A 220 -36.55 -6.68 1.39
C PHE A 220 -36.74 -6.90 2.89
N SER A 221 -37.48 -7.95 3.27
CA SER A 221 -37.87 -8.23 4.66
C SER A 221 -36.70 -8.28 5.64
N ALA A 222 -35.53 -8.77 5.23
CA ALA A 222 -34.36 -8.86 6.11
C ALA A 222 -33.77 -7.48 6.45
N GLU A 223 -33.72 -6.55 5.49
CA GLU A 223 -33.29 -5.17 5.76
C GLU A 223 -34.33 -4.43 6.61
N GLN A 224 -35.62 -4.57 6.28
CA GLN A 224 -36.72 -3.94 7.04
C GLN A 224 -36.78 -4.43 8.49
N ALA A 225 -36.41 -5.70 8.73
CA ALA A 225 -36.28 -6.29 10.06
C ALA A 225 -34.98 -5.89 10.79
N GLY A 226 -34.10 -5.12 10.15
CA GLY A 226 -32.83 -4.66 10.72
C GLY A 226 -31.80 -5.77 10.89
N VAL A 227 -31.85 -6.84 10.07
CA VAL A 227 -30.88 -7.93 10.16
C VAL A 227 -29.48 -7.42 9.79
N PRO A 228 -28.50 -7.49 10.71
CA PRO A 228 -27.16 -6.98 10.44
C PRO A 228 -26.42 -7.87 9.43
N SER A 229 -25.77 -7.23 8.45
CA SER A 229 -24.83 -7.89 7.52
C SER A 229 -23.61 -8.45 8.27
N TYR A 230 -22.95 -9.43 7.67
CA TYR A 230 -21.76 -10.12 8.23
C TYR A 230 -22.03 -10.84 9.57
N SER A 231 -23.26 -11.31 9.77
CA SER A 231 -23.68 -12.05 10.97
C SER A 231 -23.81 -13.55 10.71
N VAL A 232 -23.66 -14.38 11.74
CA VAL A 232 -23.82 -15.84 11.64
C VAL A 232 -25.21 -16.25 12.14
N ILE A 233 -26.00 -16.93 11.33
CA ILE A 233 -27.32 -17.42 11.76
C ILE A 233 -27.10 -18.63 12.68
N GLN A 234 -27.55 -18.54 13.92
CA GLN A 234 -27.50 -19.63 14.90
C GLN A 234 -28.79 -20.45 14.92
N ALA A 235 -29.94 -19.80 14.71
CA ALA A 235 -31.24 -20.47 14.65
C ALA A 235 -32.25 -19.73 13.76
N VAL A 236 -33.17 -20.51 13.19
CA VAL A 236 -34.34 -20.01 12.44
C VAL A 236 -35.61 -20.50 13.15
N SER A 237 -36.42 -19.56 13.63
CA SER A 237 -37.62 -19.79 14.44
C SER A 237 -37.36 -20.75 15.62
N GLY A 238 -36.23 -20.57 16.30
CA GLY A 238 -35.80 -21.41 17.43
C GLY A 238 -35.18 -22.76 17.05
N THR A 239 -35.12 -23.12 15.76
CA THR A 239 -34.46 -24.33 15.28
C THR A 239 -32.99 -24.05 14.99
N PRO A 240 -32.02 -24.69 15.68
CA PRO A 240 -30.60 -24.48 15.44
C PRO A 240 -30.20 -24.86 14.00
N VAL A 241 -29.32 -24.07 13.39
CA VAL A 241 -28.81 -24.31 12.03
C VAL A 241 -27.28 -24.37 12.04
N GLN A 242 -26.71 -25.21 11.19
CA GLN A 242 -25.26 -25.40 11.09
C GLN A 242 -24.75 -25.09 9.68
N THR A 243 -25.62 -25.20 8.67
CA THR A 243 -25.26 -25.00 7.27
C THR A 243 -26.20 -24.01 6.57
N PRO A 244 -25.74 -23.35 5.48
CA PRO A 244 -26.63 -22.60 4.60
C PRO A 244 -27.81 -23.43 4.08
N GLY A 245 -27.61 -24.74 3.89
CA GLY A 245 -28.66 -25.67 3.46
C GLY A 245 -29.81 -25.78 4.47
N ASP A 246 -29.50 -25.82 5.77
CA ASP A 246 -30.50 -25.88 6.84
C ASP A 246 -31.38 -24.62 6.84
N VAL A 247 -30.74 -23.45 6.67
CA VAL A 247 -31.43 -22.16 6.58
C VAL A 247 -32.35 -22.15 5.36
N SER A 248 -31.84 -22.55 4.18
CA SER A 248 -32.65 -22.60 2.96
C SER A 248 -33.83 -23.57 3.09
N ALA A 249 -33.65 -24.73 3.72
CA ALA A 249 -34.73 -25.70 3.93
C ALA A 249 -35.84 -25.14 4.83
N LEU A 250 -35.46 -24.49 5.93
CA LEU A 250 -36.41 -23.88 6.87
C LEU A 250 -37.15 -22.70 6.24
N LEU A 251 -36.47 -21.84 5.48
CA LEU A 251 -37.10 -20.72 4.78
C LEU A 251 -38.01 -21.18 3.63
N ASN A 252 -37.63 -22.22 2.87
CA ASN A 252 -38.47 -22.77 1.80
C ASN A 252 -39.78 -23.41 2.30
N ALA A 253 -39.84 -23.78 3.58
CA ALA A 253 -41.07 -24.28 4.21
C ALA A 253 -42.04 -23.17 4.61
N THR A 254 -41.62 -21.90 4.58
CA THR A 254 -42.45 -20.74 4.92
C THR A 254 -43.28 -20.25 3.74
N ARG A 255 -44.34 -19.51 4.03
CA ARG A 255 -45.22 -18.88 3.04
C ARG A 255 -45.09 -17.35 3.10
N PRO A 256 -45.36 -16.64 1.99
CA PRO A 256 -45.43 -15.18 2.01
C PRO A 256 -46.39 -14.68 3.10
N GLY A 257 -45.90 -13.79 3.97
CA GLY A 257 -46.64 -13.26 5.12
C GLY A 257 -46.32 -13.94 6.46
N ASP A 258 -45.62 -15.08 6.46
CA ASP A 258 -45.17 -15.72 7.69
C ASP A 258 -44.07 -14.87 8.37
N THR A 259 -44.11 -14.81 9.70
CA THR A 259 -43.06 -14.17 10.51
C THR A 259 -42.01 -15.20 10.90
N VAL A 260 -40.76 -14.96 10.53
CA VAL A 260 -39.61 -15.82 10.86
C VAL A 260 -38.73 -15.08 11.86
N THR A 261 -38.37 -15.74 12.95
CA THR A 261 -37.42 -15.17 13.93
C THR A 261 -36.01 -15.70 13.61
N LEU A 262 -35.05 -14.80 13.42
CA LEU A 262 -33.65 -15.19 13.23
C LEU A 262 -32.87 -14.90 14.51
N THR A 263 -32.15 -15.88 15.01
CA THR A 263 -31.14 -15.70 16.06
C THR A 263 -29.79 -15.61 15.35
N VAL A 264 -29.11 -14.46 15.46
CA VAL A 264 -27.86 -14.18 14.74
C VAL A 264 -26.77 -13.77 15.71
N LEU A 265 -25.55 -14.24 15.48
CA LEU A 265 -24.36 -13.75 16.17
C LEU A 265 -23.75 -12.61 15.34
N HIS A 266 -23.71 -11.41 15.90
CA HIS A 266 -23.12 -10.21 15.30
C HIS A 266 -22.13 -9.59 16.28
N ASP A 267 -20.86 -9.40 15.87
CA ASP A 267 -19.79 -8.83 16.71
C ASP A 267 -19.63 -9.51 18.10
N GLY A 268 -19.91 -10.82 18.16
CA GLY A 268 -19.82 -11.60 19.40
C GLY A 268 -21.04 -11.51 20.32
N VAL A 269 -22.11 -10.83 19.89
CA VAL A 269 -23.39 -10.70 20.59
C VAL A 269 -24.50 -11.42 19.82
N THR A 270 -25.37 -12.14 20.53
CA THR A 270 -26.52 -12.85 19.97
C THR A 270 -27.80 -12.04 20.09
#